data_AF-A0A1A3PBK9-F1
#
_entry.id   AF-A0A1A3PBK9-F1
#
_cell.length_a   1.000
_cell.length_b   1.000
_cell.length_c   1.000
_cell.angle_alpha   90.00
_cell.angle_beta   90.00
_cell.angle_gamma   90.00
#
_symmetry.space_group_name_H-M   'P 1'
#
loop_
_entity.id
_entity.type
_entity.pdbx_description
1 polymer ?
#
loop_
_entity_poly.entity_id
_entity_poly.type
_entity_poly.pdbx_seq_one_letter_code
_entity_poly.pdbx_strand_id
1 'polypeptide(L)'
;MEGVALLVVALICGAIAAGIAVRKNRSAVGWFLIGALLSLVGIVIIAMLPAATPGAAHGTRKVYCGRCTAAQDIPIEDSSFVCWQCKRDNKVPSLPPATPER
;
A
#
# COMPACT_ATOMS: atom_id res chain seq x y z
N MET A 1 1.03 -6.50 -40.38
CA MET A 1 0.09 -7.19 -39.46
C MET A 1 0.70 -7.45 -38.08
N GLU A 2 2.02 -7.61 -37.96
CA GLU A 2 2.70 -7.91 -36.69
C GLU A 2 2.54 -6.83 -35.61
N GLY A 3 2.62 -5.54 -35.99
CA GLY A 3 2.47 -4.44 -35.03
C GLY A 3 1.08 -4.35 -34.39
N VAL A 4 0.03 -4.73 -35.12
CA VAL A 4 -1.35 -4.71 -34.60
C VAL A 4 -1.53 -5.81 -33.56
N ALA A 5 -0.99 -7.01 -33.80
CA ALA A 5 -1.05 -8.10 -32.86
C ALA A 5 -0.34 -7.75 -31.53
N LEU A 6 0.84 -7.14 -31.60
CA LEU A 6 1.58 -6.68 -30.41
C LEU A 6 0.81 -5.60 -29.64
N LEU A 7 0.18 -4.67 -30.34
CA LEU A 7 -0.62 -3.60 -29.73
C LEU A 7 -1.85 -4.18 -29.00
N VAL A 8 -2.56 -5.13 -29.62
CA VAL A 8 -3.70 -5.81 -28.99
C VAL A 8 -3.27 -6.57 -27.73
N VAL A 9 -2.16 -7.31 -27.80
CA VAL A 9 -1.62 -8.05 -26.64
C VAL A 9 -1.22 -7.11 -25.51
N ALA A 10 -0.55 -6.00 -25.83
CA ALA A 10 -0.14 -4.99 -24.85
C ALA A 10 -1.36 -4.35 -24.16
N LEU A 11 -2.43 -4.03 -24.91
CA LEU A 11 -3.66 -3.49 -24.34
C LEU A 11 -4.36 -4.47 -23.40
N ILE A 12 -4.42 -5.75 -23.77
CA ILE A 12 -5.03 -6.79 -22.92
C ILE A 12 -4.21 -6.96 -21.64
N CYS A 13 -2.88 -7.07 -21.74
CA CYS A 13 -2.02 -7.24 -20.57
C CYS A 13 -2.08 -6.02 -19.64
N GLY A 14 -2.04 -4.81 -20.21
CA GLY A 14 -2.19 -3.56 -19.47
C GLY A 14 -3.55 -3.49 -18.74
N ALA A 15 -4.65 -3.84 -19.41
CA ALA A 15 -5.98 -3.83 -18.81
C ALA A 15 -6.10 -4.80 -17.62
N ILE A 16 -5.54 -6.01 -17.75
CA ILE A 16 -5.52 -7.00 -16.66
C ILE A 16 -4.70 -6.47 -15.47
N ALA A 17 -3.49 -5.96 -15.72
CA ALA A 17 -2.63 -5.42 -14.68
C ALA A 17 -3.29 -4.22 -13.95
N ALA A 18 -3.94 -3.32 -14.69
CA ALA A 18 -4.68 -2.20 -14.14
C ALA A 18 -5.86 -2.66 -13.26
N GLY A 19 -6.63 -3.66 -13.72
CA GLY A 19 -7.75 -4.22 -12.96
C GLY A 19 -7.31 -4.82 -11.62
N ILE A 20 -6.19 -5.55 -11.61
CA ILE A 20 -5.60 -6.10 -10.37
C ILE A 20 -5.10 -4.95 -9.47
N ALA A 21 -4.47 -3.93 -10.04
CA ALA A 21 -3.96 -2.79 -9.29
C ALA A 21 -5.04 -1.99 -8.57
N VAL A 22 -6.19 -1.75 -9.21
CA VAL A 22 -7.35 -1.07 -8.58
C VAL A 22 -7.83 -1.84 -7.36
N ARG A 23 -7.98 -3.17 -7.49
CA ARG A 23 -8.39 -4.04 -6.37
C ARG A 23 -7.37 -4.06 -5.23
N LYS A 24 -6.10 -3.76 -5.53
CA LYS A 24 -4.99 -3.71 -4.59
C LYS A 24 -4.69 -2.29 -4.09
N ASN A 25 -5.58 -1.31 -4.30
CA ASN A 25 -5.38 0.10 -3.93
C ASN A 25 -4.07 0.71 -4.50
N ARG A 26 -3.73 0.37 -5.74
CA ARG A 26 -2.58 0.92 -6.46
C ARG A 26 -3.00 1.71 -7.69
N SER A 27 -2.11 2.54 -8.21
CA SER A 27 -2.37 3.40 -9.36
C SER A 27 -2.69 2.62 -10.64
N ALA A 28 -3.94 2.66 -11.08
CA ALA A 28 -4.41 1.94 -12.27
C ALA A 28 -3.59 2.30 -13.53
N VAL A 29 -3.34 3.59 -13.75
CA VAL A 29 -2.59 4.10 -14.91
C VAL A 29 -1.14 3.63 -14.89
N GLY A 30 -0.48 3.65 -13.73
CA GLY A 30 0.90 3.18 -13.61
C GLY A 30 1.04 1.70 -13.93
N TRP A 31 0.14 0.88 -13.36
CA TRP A 31 0.14 -0.56 -13.61
C TRP A 31 -0.36 -0.96 -14.99
N PHE A 32 -1.20 -0.14 -15.64
CA PHE A 32 -1.55 -0.30 -17.06
C PHE A 32 -0.32 -0.21 -17.94
N LEU A 33 0.49 0.84 -17.77
CA LEU A 33 1.70 1.07 -18.58
C LEU A 33 2.75 -0.01 -18.33
N ILE A 34 2.94 -0.42 -17.08
CA ILE A 34 3.82 -1.54 -16.71
C ILE A 34 3.33 -2.83 -17.37
N GLY A 35 2.03 -3.13 -17.29
CA GLY A 35 1.44 -4.31 -17.92
C GLY A 35 1.50 -4.29 -19.45
N ALA A 36 1.41 -3.11 -20.08
CA ALA A 36 1.51 -2.96 -21.53
C ALA A 36 2.97 -3.10 -22.03
N LEU A 37 3.95 -2.59 -21.28
CA LEU A 37 5.37 -2.62 -21.66
C LEU A 37 6.05 -3.96 -21.34
N LEU A 38 5.74 -4.54 -20.17
CA LEU A 38 6.34 -5.80 -19.70
C LEU A 38 5.45 -7.03 -19.95
N SER A 39 4.24 -6.83 -20.49
CA SER A 39 3.27 -7.89 -20.80
C SER A 39 3.05 -8.82 -19.61
N LEU A 40 3.34 -10.12 -19.78
CA LEU A 40 3.13 -11.15 -18.77
C LEU A 40 3.89 -10.88 -17.46
N VAL A 41 5.11 -10.33 -17.55
CA VAL A 41 5.97 -10.07 -16.39
C VAL A 41 5.32 -9.02 -15.48
N GLY A 42 4.72 -7.98 -16.06
CA GLY A 42 3.99 -6.96 -15.29
C GLY A 42 2.81 -7.52 -14.50
N ILE A 43 2.10 -8.50 -15.08
CA ILE A 43 0.96 -9.16 -14.43
C ILE A 43 1.43 -10.03 -13.25
N VAL A 44 2.50 -10.81 -13.43
CA VAL A 44 3.05 -11.66 -12.35
C VAL A 44 3.49 -10.81 -11.16
N ILE A 45 4.14 -9.68 -11.42
CA ILE A 45 4.58 -8.75 -10.36
C ILE A 45 3.36 -8.25 -9.56
N ILE A 46 2.35 -7.67 -10.20
CA ILE A 46 1.19 -7.11 -9.47
C ILE A 46 0.36 -8.19 -8.76
N ALA A 47 0.33 -9.41 -9.29
CA ALA A 47 -0.32 -10.55 -8.65
C ALA A 47 0.36 -10.92 -7.32
N MET A 48 1.70 -10.98 -7.32
CA MET A 48 2.53 -11.32 -6.15
C MET A 48 2.60 -10.19 -5.12
N LEU A 49 2.43 -8.94 -5.53
CA LEU A 49 2.43 -7.82 -4.60
C LEU A 49 1.19 -7.88 -3.70
N PRO A 50 1.32 -7.73 -2.37
CA PRO A 50 0.16 -7.57 -1.51
C PRO A 50 -0.61 -6.30 -1.89
N ALA A 51 -1.89 -6.26 -1.52
CA ALA A 51 -2.66 -5.02 -1.58
C ALA A 51 -1.82 -3.93 -0.91
N ALA A 52 -1.66 -2.79 -1.59
CA ALA A 52 -1.10 -1.64 -0.92
C ALA A 52 -2.07 -1.33 0.21
N THR A 53 -1.65 -1.60 1.44
CA THR A 53 -2.31 -1.01 2.59
C THR A 53 -2.29 0.49 2.31
N PRO A 54 -3.46 1.15 2.17
CA PRO A 54 -3.47 2.61 2.31
C PRO A 54 -2.72 2.87 3.62
N GLY A 55 -1.67 3.68 3.57
CA GLY A 55 -0.82 3.91 4.74
C GLY A 55 -1.71 4.26 5.91
N ALA A 56 -1.74 3.37 6.91
CA ALA A 56 -2.76 3.33 7.95
C ALA A 56 -4.18 3.18 7.37
N ALA A 57 -4.87 2.07 7.67
CA ALA A 57 -6.31 1.98 7.40
C ALA A 57 -6.97 3.28 7.87
N HIS A 58 -7.73 3.97 7.01
CA HIS A 58 -8.38 5.25 7.34
C HIS A 58 -8.94 5.20 8.76
N GLY A 59 -8.42 6.04 9.65
CA GLY A 59 -8.76 5.98 11.08
C GLY A 59 -7.69 5.34 11.97
N THR A 60 -6.50 5.01 11.46
CA THR A 60 -5.37 4.55 12.27
C THR A 60 -4.15 5.47 12.20
N ARG A 61 -3.32 5.49 13.24
CA ARG A 61 -2.06 6.24 13.33
C ARG A 61 -0.94 5.36 13.87
N LYS A 62 0.27 5.62 13.39
CA LYS A 62 1.47 4.93 13.87
C LYS A 62 1.93 5.54 15.19
N VAL A 63 2.13 4.69 16.20
CA VAL A 63 2.65 5.08 17.52
C VAL A 63 3.84 4.23 17.91
N TYR A 64 4.73 4.81 18.71
CA TYR A 64 5.90 4.14 19.27
C TYR A 64 5.73 3.97 20.78
N CYS A 65 6.02 2.77 21.29
CA CYS A 65 6.00 2.53 22.73
C CYS A 65 7.18 3.24 23.42
N GLY A 66 6.94 4.06 24.44
CA GLY A 66 8.00 4.76 25.18
C GLY A 66 8.92 3.86 26.04
N ARG A 67 8.59 2.56 26.18
CA ARG A 67 9.41 1.58 26.92
C ARG A 67 10.32 0.75 26.02
N CYS A 68 9.76 0.17 24.96
CA CYS A 68 10.46 -0.80 24.10
C CYS A 68 10.62 -0.34 22.64
N THR A 69 10.15 0.86 22.31
CA THR A 69 10.27 1.46 20.96
C THR A 69 9.53 0.69 19.85
N ALA A 70 8.72 -0.32 20.21
CA ALA A 70 7.90 -1.05 19.26
C ALA A 70 6.94 -0.10 18.53
N ALA A 71 6.98 -0.14 17.20
CA ALA A 71 6.03 0.56 16.35
C ALA A 71 4.76 -0.27 16.17
N GLN A 72 3.60 0.38 16.21
CA GLN A 72 2.33 -0.25 15.88
C GLN A 72 1.31 0.78 15.42
N ASP A 73 0.32 0.32 14.67
CA ASP A 73 -0.81 1.15 14.26
C ASP A 73 -1.96 0.98 15.24
N ILE A 74 -2.60 2.08 15.60
CA ILE A 74 -3.74 2.13 16.52
C ILE A 74 -4.84 3.01 15.93
N PRO A 75 -6.11 2.87 16.34
CA PRO A 75 -7.16 3.80 15.97
C PRO A 75 -6.83 5.25 16.39
N ILE A 76 -7.26 6.24 15.60
CA ILE A 76 -7.03 7.67 15.87
C ILE A 76 -7.82 8.12 17.09
N GLU A 77 -9.00 7.52 17.28
CA GLU A 77 -9.95 7.79 18.36
C GLU A 77 -9.43 7.30 19.72
N ASP A 78 -8.56 6.29 19.72
CA ASP A 78 -8.01 5.71 20.94
C ASP A 78 -6.97 6.65 21.57
N SER A 79 -7.16 6.92 22.87
CA SER A 79 -6.23 7.70 23.70
C SER A 79 -5.23 6.82 24.47
N SER A 80 -5.39 5.50 24.40
CA SER A 80 -4.52 4.50 25.01
C SER A 80 -4.40 3.26 24.13
N PHE A 81 -3.25 2.59 24.18
CA PHE A 81 -3.00 1.35 23.44
C PHE A 81 -2.17 0.37 24.25
N VAL A 82 -2.44 -0.93 24.06
CA VAL A 82 -1.62 -2.01 24.60
C VAL A 82 -0.48 -2.31 23.64
N CYS A 83 0.76 -2.17 24.08
CA CYS A 83 1.89 -2.49 23.22
C CYS A 83 1.92 -3.99 22.89
N TRP A 84 1.92 -4.35 21.61
CA TRP A 84 1.94 -5.75 21.19
C TRP A 84 3.18 -6.52 21.69
N GLN A 85 4.31 -5.84 21.90
CA GLN A 85 5.57 -6.45 22.31
C GLN A 85 5.71 -6.57 23.83
N CYS A 86 5.61 -5.47 24.57
CA CYS A 86 5.80 -5.48 26.03
C CYS A 86 4.51 -5.60 26.85
N LYS A 87 3.34 -5.69 26.19
CA LYS A 87 2.00 -5.85 26.79
C LYS A 87 1.62 -4.80 27.83
N ARG A 88 2.27 -3.63 27.79
CA ARG A 88 1.98 -2.50 28.68
C ARG A 88 0.93 -1.60 28.07
N ASP A 89 -0.01 -1.13 28.89
CA ASP A 89 -0.90 -0.02 28.57
C ASP A 89 -0.11 1.28 28.50
N ASN A 90 -0.16 1.96 27.35
CA ASN A 90 0.47 3.26 27.14
C ASN A 90 -0.59 4.28 26.74
N LYS A 91 -0.43 5.53 27.17
CA LYS A 91 -1.18 6.65 26.60
C LYS A 91 -0.62 6.99 25.23
N VAL A 92 -1.48 7.38 24.30
CA VAL A 92 -1.02 7.85 23.01
C VAL A 92 -0.37 9.22 23.17
N PRO A 93 0.89 9.41 22.73
CA PRO A 93 1.45 10.74 22.65
C PRO A 93 0.59 11.60 21.73
N SER A 94 0.16 12.77 22.19
CA SER A 94 -0.42 13.79 21.31
C SER A 94 0.61 14.09 20.22
N LEU A 95 0.28 13.75 18.96
CA LEU A 95 1.23 13.93 17.85
C LEU A 95 1.75 15.37 17.84
N PRO A 96 3.07 15.59 17.76
CA PRO A 96 3.61 16.84 17.24
C PRO A 96 3.10 17.01 15.78
N PRO A 97 2.85 18.24 15.30
CA PRO A 97 2.40 18.47 13.93
C PRO A 97 3.37 17.78 12.96
N ALA A 98 2.81 17.10 11.95
CA ALA A 98 3.58 16.41 10.92
C ALA A 98 4.66 17.36 10.39
N THR A 99 5.92 17.05 10.69
CA THR A 99 7.04 17.72 10.02
C THR A 99 6.96 17.31 8.56
N PRO A 100 6.83 18.26 7.61
CA PRO A 100 6.85 17.93 6.20
C PRO A 100 8.18 17.23 5.89
N GLU A 101 8.08 16.02 5.34
CA GLU A 101 9.22 15.24 4.85
C GLU A 101 10.01 16.12 3.87
N ARG A 102 11.31 16.28 4.13
CA ARG A 102 12.24 17.14 3.40
C ARG A 102 12.94 16.37 2.29
#